data_AF-A0AAW6NKF8-F1
#
_entry.id   AF-A0AAW6NKF8-F1
#
_cell.length_a   1.000
_cell.length_b   1.000
_cell.length_c   1.000
_cell.angle_alpha   90.00
_cell.angle_beta   90.00
_cell.angle_gamma   90.00
#
_symmetry.space_group_name_H-M   'P 1'
#
loop_
_entity.id
_entity.type
_entity.pdbx_description
1 polymer ?
#
loop_
_entity_poly.entity_id
_entity_poly.type
_entity_poly.pdbx_seq_one_letter_code
_entity_poly.pdbx_strand_id
1 'polypeptide(L)'
;QQTDLVLKVISPLDANFDSYNEQSYKALSQEGNGCILVRLSSEKRIWAEFDTWLKTEKFLAGIRGKRPEQEKLLAEKALENTQRRSRLKLLFDDLVKQAQIFALGNELQSKSASVSNMLDEACAYVIENSFQKLSLLQSCGNNPVQELKSVIMADDMAQLNVNLGEQDPNAAAKKEIELFLNVADEKNQPVYLKELLERFSARPFGWNRDEVMLQVTHLVLLGKAALSTPNGDLPLKRSYEHFTSVRSHSTLRIRRVRQHTEQQVAKAAKLAKDIFNKPFESSEKELATKLLDVLGEWQRLIKEFDFKAKDGNCPGKSTLLTGSRLIASLLELGNNSYALIDGLCQQSNEWQDFAEDFEEVEEFFTRQFDIWQQLRRALNDQFKSNRHALEQNPEAAKALSALQAIYDDKSPYSKLRQVGSLIDQLIAINLQLVEQKRAAALEAINATQQGVAPLVADLPAELQNQAMRPFNLLKERVSNSLSLHEIVSLQQEADDEEDKVLELINRYSAELQARLEAEQAAARKKAAEPP
;
A
#
# COMPACT_ATOMS: atom_id res chain seq x y z
N GLN A 1 34.08 -23.82 22.27
CA GLN A 1 34.79 -22.53 22.24
C GLN A 1 35.71 -22.57 21.03
N GLN A 2 35.40 -21.82 19.99
CA GLN A 2 36.32 -21.63 18.86
C GLN A 2 37.36 -20.63 19.36
N THR A 3 38.57 -21.10 19.64
CA THR A 3 39.67 -20.22 20.06
C THR A 3 40.24 -19.59 18.79
N ASP A 4 39.81 -18.36 18.50
CA ASP A 4 40.22 -17.66 17.28
C ASP A 4 41.69 -17.21 17.29
N LEU A 5 42.32 -17.19 18.47
CA LEU A 5 43.75 -16.98 18.64
C LEU A 5 44.34 -18.19 19.39
N VAL A 6 45.28 -18.88 18.75
CA VAL A 6 45.94 -20.06 19.31
C VAL A 6 47.43 -19.76 19.44
N LEU A 7 47.96 -19.95 20.65
CA LEU A 7 49.40 -19.89 20.93
C LEU A 7 49.91 -21.32 21.15
N LYS A 8 50.81 -21.77 20.27
CA LYS A 8 51.52 -23.05 20.39
C LYS A 8 52.96 -22.76 20.80
N VAL A 9 53.45 -23.45 21.83
CA VAL A 9 54.85 -23.36 22.26
C VAL A 9 55.51 -24.71 22.00
N ILE A 10 56.55 -24.73 21.17
CA ILE A 10 57.35 -25.92 20.90
C ILE A 10 58.65 -25.83 21.70
N SER A 11 58.88 -26.83 22.55
CA SER A 11 60.10 -26.95 23.35
C SER A 11 61.04 -28.03 22.79
N PRO A 12 62.35 -27.96 23.08
CA PRO A 12 63.33 -29.00 22.76
C PRO A 12 63.04 -30.38 23.37
N LEU A 13 62.05 -30.50 24.24
CA LEU A 13 61.60 -31.76 24.82
C LEU A 13 60.63 -32.52 23.89
N ASP A 14 60.17 -31.90 22.80
CA ASP A 14 59.35 -32.56 21.80
C ASP A 14 60.19 -33.61 21.04
N ALA A 15 59.66 -34.83 20.93
CA ALA A 15 60.33 -35.93 20.23
C ALA A 15 60.65 -35.60 18.76
N ASN A 16 59.87 -34.70 18.15
CA ASN A 16 60.03 -34.29 16.76
C ASN A 16 60.82 -32.98 16.61
N PHE A 17 61.36 -32.39 17.70
CA PHE A 17 62.00 -31.07 17.69
C PHE A 17 63.11 -30.93 16.63
N ASP A 18 63.97 -31.95 16.52
CA ASP A 18 65.09 -31.97 15.57
C ASP A 18 64.67 -32.33 14.12
N SER A 19 63.45 -32.84 13.94
CA SER A 19 62.90 -33.21 12.63
C SER A 19 62.15 -32.07 11.93
N TYR A 20 61.81 -31.02 12.68
CA TYR A 20 61.12 -29.86 12.13
C TYR A 20 62.12 -28.89 11.47
N ASN A 21 61.91 -28.63 10.18
CA ASN A 21 62.62 -27.58 9.45
C ASN A 21 61.88 -26.24 9.58
N GLU A 22 62.52 -25.13 9.19
CA GLU A 22 61.89 -23.80 9.14
C GLU A 22 60.58 -23.81 8.34
N GLN A 23 60.54 -24.56 7.24
CA GLN A 23 59.33 -24.76 6.43
C GLN A 23 58.23 -25.53 7.18
N SER A 24 58.60 -26.49 8.03
CA SER A 24 57.65 -27.25 8.86
C SER A 24 57.01 -26.34 9.91
N TYR A 25 57.79 -25.45 10.54
CA TYR A 25 57.26 -24.46 11.50
C TYR A 25 56.35 -23.43 10.84
N LYS A 26 56.69 -22.98 9.62
CA LYS A 26 55.80 -22.13 8.82
C LYS A 26 54.49 -22.84 8.49
N ALA A 27 54.54 -24.10 8.06
CA ALA A 27 53.34 -24.90 7.80
C ALA A 27 52.48 -25.09 9.07
N LEU A 28 53.10 -25.43 10.21
CA LEU A 28 52.43 -25.57 11.51
C LEU A 28 51.75 -24.28 11.97
N SER A 29 52.37 -23.12 11.68
CA SER A 29 51.79 -21.80 11.99
C SER A 29 50.60 -21.43 11.09
N GLN A 30 50.45 -22.09 9.93
CA GLN A 30 49.32 -21.94 9.01
C GLN A 30 48.20 -22.96 9.23
N GLU A 31 48.41 -23.98 10.07
CA GLU A 31 47.40 -25.00 10.31
C GLU A 31 46.08 -24.43 10.85
N GLY A 32 44.97 -24.89 10.27
CA GLY A 32 43.63 -24.44 10.63
C GLY A 32 43.41 -22.97 10.28
N ASN A 33 43.04 -22.17 11.27
CA ASN A 33 42.88 -20.72 11.12
C ASN A 33 44.21 -19.98 11.37
N GLY A 34 45.34 -20.66 11.40
CA GLY A 34 46.63 -20.06 11.74
C GLY A 34 46.79 -19.80 13.24
N CYS A 35 48.03 -19.92 13.70
CA CYS A 35 48.39 -19.82 15.11
C CYS A 35 49.74 -19.11 15.27
N ILE A 36 49.97 -18.59 16.47
CA ILE A 36 51.26 -18.08 16.89
C ILE A 36 52.07 -19.28 17.38
N LEU A 37 53.21 -19.52 16.77
CA LEU A 37 54.11 -20.61 17.12
C LEU A 37 55.39 -20.05 17.70
N VAL A 38 55.66 -20.35 18.97
CA VAL A 38 56.89 -19.96 19.66
C VAL A 38 57.81 -21.17 19.73
N ARG A 39 58.92 -21.13 19.00
CA ARG A 39 59.97 -22.15 19.04
C ARG A 39 61.03 -21.76 20.05
N LEU A 40 61.07 -22.47 21.17
CA LEU A 40 62.07 -22.26 22.21
C LEU A 40 63.47 -22.70 21.75
N SER A 41 64.51 -21.99 22.22
CA SER A 41 65.91 -22.32 21.92
C SER A 41 66.33 -23.68 22.52
N SER A 42 67.27 -24.37 21.85
CA SER A 42 67.76 -25.71 22.20
C SER A 42 68.77 -25.74 23.35
N GLU A 43 68.70 -24.80 24.30
CA GLU A 43 69.69 -24.68 25.36
C GLU A 43 69.54 -25.79 26.41
N LYS A 44 70.36 -26.85 26.29
CA LYS A 44 70.29 -28.06 27.13
C LYS A 44 70.49 -27.82 28.64
N ARG A 45 71.16 -26.72 29.02
CA ARG A 45 71.47 -26.40 30.42
C ARG A 45 70.23 -26.08 31.23
N ILE A 46 69.30 -25.31 30.66
CA ILE A 46 68.07 -24.88 31.33
C ILE A 46 67.17 -26.10 31.63
N TRP A 47 67.04 -27.02 30.68
CA TRP A 47 66.23 -28.24 30.84
C TRP A 47 66.77 -29.17 31.93
N ALA A 48 68.10 -29.32 32.04
CA ALA A 48 68.71 -30.09 33.13
C ALA A 48 68.46 -29.46 34.51
N GLU A 49 68.44 -28.12 34.60
CA GLU A 49 68.07 -27.42 35.83
C GLU A 49 66.59 -27.59 36.18
N PHE A 50 65.70 -27.57 35.19
CA PHE A 50 64.27 -27.89 35.36
C PHE A 50 64.07 -29.31 35.89
N ASP A 51 64.77 -30.31 35.33
CA ASP A 51 64.72 -31.69 35.82
C ASP A 51 65.18 -31.81 37.27
N THR A 52 66.26 -31.10 37.62
CA THR A 52 66.81 -31.10 38.98
C THR A 52 65.83 -30.45 39.96
N TRP A 53 65.21 -29.34 39.56
CA TRP A 53 64.17 -28.66 40.32
C TRP A 53 62.95 -29.58 40.54
N LEU A 54 62.44 -30.23 39.50
CA LEU A 54 61.32 -31.18 39.57
C LEU A 54 61.64 -32.40 40.45
N LYS A 55 62.84 -32.97 40.32
CA LYS A 55 63.30 -34.10 41.16
C LYS A 55 63.35 -33.69 42.63
N THR A 56 63.86 -32.49 42.91
CA THR A 56 63.95 -31.95 44.27
C THR A 56 62.55 -31.67 44.84
N GLU A 57 61.65 -31.10 44.05
CA GLU A 57 60.26 -30.83 44.46
C GLU A 57 59.50 -32.14 44.75
N LYS A 58 59.60 -33.14 43.85
CA LYS A 58 59.01 -34.47 44.07
C LYS A 58 59.58 -35.16 45.30
N PHE A 59 60.89 -35.05 45.53
CA PHE A 59 61.54 -35.59 46.72
C PHE A 59 61.03 -34.92 47.99
N LEU A 60 60.96 -33.59 48.02
CA LEU A 60 60.43 -32.83 49.17
C LEU A 60 58.95 -33.17 49.45
N ALA A 61 58.13 -33.37 48.42
CA ALA A 61 56.72 -33.73 48.56
C ALA A 61 56.50 -35.20 49.00
N GLY A 62 57.43 -36.10 48.67
CA GLY A 62 57.32 -37.53 48.93
C GLY A 62 57.72 -37.98 50.35
N ILE A 63 58.36 -37.11 51.13
CA ILE A 63 58.87 -37.48 52.47
C ILE A 63 57.72 -37.51 53.49
N ARG A 64 57.45 -38.70 54.04
CA ARG A 64 56.52 -38.92 55.16
C ARG A 64 57.31 -39.39 56.38
N GLY A 65 57.28 -38.59 57.46
CA GLY A 65 58.01 -38.85 58.71
C GLY A 65 59.32 -38.06 58.79
N LYS A 66 59.40 -37.11 59.71
CA LYS A 66 60.55 -36.20 59.89
C LYS A 66 61.35 -36.61 61.12
N ARG A 67 62.63 -36.94 60.95
CA ARG A 67 63.58 -36.92 62.08
C ARG A 67 64.04 -35.46 62.28
N PRO A 68 64.18 -34.96 63.52
CA PRO A 68 64.54 -33.55 63.77
C PRO A 68 65.89 -33.14 63.15
N GLU A 69 66.83 -34.08 62.99
CA GLU A 69 68.11 -33.86 62.31
C GLU A 69 67.96 -33.64 60.79
N GLN A 70 66.92 -34.19 60.19
CA GLN A 70 66.65 -34.08 58.74
C GLN A 70 65.83 -32.83 58.40
N GLU A 71 65.14 -32.21 59.37
CA GLU A 71 64.32 -31.02 59.13
C GLU A 71 65.14 -29.82 58.68
N LYS A 72 66.33 -29.61 59.26
CA LYS A 72 67.24 -28.53 58.85
C LYS A 72 67.71 -28.71 57.40
N LEU A 73 68.13 -29.93 57.04
CA LEU A 73 68.58 -30.26 55.68
C LEU A 73 67.44 -30.11 54.66
N LEU A 74 66.22 -30.51 55.01
CA LEU A 74 65.04 -30.35 54.14
C LEU A 74 64.64 -28.89 53.96
N ALA A 75 64.73 -28.07 55.01
CA ALA A 75 64.49 -26.63 54.92
C ALA A 75 65.53 -25.95 54.03
N GLU A 76 66.81 -26.32 54.15
CA GLU A 76 67.89 -25.82 53.30
C GLU A 76 67.67 -26.22 51.83
N LYS A 77 67.30 -27.47 51.56
CA LYS A 77 66.97 -27.94 50.21
C LYS A 77 65.72 -27.28 49.63
N ALA A 78 64.71 -27.00 50.45
CA ALA A 78 63.53 -26.25 50.03
C ALA A 78 63.86 -24.78 49.67
N LEU A 79 64.75 -24.15 50.43
CA LEU A 79 65.23 -22.79 50.15
C LEU A 79 66.08 -22.76 48.86
N GLU A 80 66.99 -23.71 48.69
CA GLU A 80 67.77 -23.89 47.45
C GLU A 80 66.83 -24.10 46.25
N ASN A 81 65.77 -24.91 46.41
CA ASN A 81 64.81 -25.15 45.34
C ASN A 81 63.97 -23.92 45.00
N THR A 82 63.67 -23.08 46.00
CA THR A 82 62.98 -21.80 45.81
C THR A 82 63.86 -20.80 45.05
N GLN A 83 65.14 -20.70 45.42
CA GLN A 83 66.13 -19.89 44.69
C GLN A 83 66.34 -20.41 43.25
N ARG A 84 66.45 -21.73 43.08
CA ARG A 84 66.52 -22.37 41.75
C ARG A 84 65.30 -22.03 40.90
N ARG A 85 64.08 -22.03 41.47
CA ARG A 85 62.86 -21.59 40.77
C ARG A 85 62.94 -20.13 40.33
N SER A 86 63.40 -19.22 41.18
CA SER A 86 63.57 -17.81 40.83
C SER A 86 64.58 -17.62 39.70
N ARG A 87 65.70 -18.36 39.74
CA ARG A 87 66.69 -18.37 38.65
C ARG A 87 66.13 -18.95 37.36
N LEU A 88 65.40 -20.07 37.43
CA LEU A 88 64.75 -20.70 36.28
C LEU A 88 63.75 -19.77 35.60
N LYS A 89 63.02 -18.94 36.36
CA LYS A 89 62.14 -17.92 35.77
C LYS A 89 62.90 -16.90 34.92
N LEU A 90 64.04 -16.41 35.41
CA LEU A 90 64.88 -15.46 34.67
C LEU A 90 65.50 -16.11 33.43
N LEU A 91 66.00 -17.35 33.56
CA LEU A 91 66.55 -18.10 32.43
C LEU A 91 65.49 -18.42 31.38
N PHE A 92 64.27 -18.76 31.80
CA PHE A 92 63.16 -19.01 30.88
C PHE A 92 62.70 -17.73 30.18
N ASP A 93 62.68 -16.59 30.88
CA ASP A 93 62.39 -15.27 30.28
C ASP A 93 63.40 -14.92 29.18
N ASP A 94 64.70 -15.14 29.43
CA ASP A 94 65.75 -14.93 28.43
C ASP A 94 65.63 -15.92 27.25
N LEU A 95 65.32 -17.19 27.54
CA LEU A 95 65.11 -18.22 26.52
C LEU A 95 63.92 -17.88 25.60
N VAL A 96 62.84 -17.30 26.12
CA VAL A 96 61.70 -16.85 25.31
C VAL A 96 62.06 -15.62 24.48
N LYS A 97 62.89 -14.70 25.00
CA LYS A 97 63.38 -13.55 24.21
C LYS A 97 64.25 -13.96 23.03
N GLN A 98 64.93 -15.10 23.14
CA GLN A 98 65.74 -15.69 22.07
C GLN A 98 64.94 -16.67 21.19
N ALA A 99 63.66 -16.88 21.47
CA ALA A 99 62.82 -17.81 20.71
C ALA A 99 62.49 -17.25 19.32
N GLN A 100 62.37 -18.16 18.34
CA GLN A 100 61.85 -17.81 17.03
C GLN A 100 60.32 -17.85 17.07
N ILE A 101 59.67 -16.78 16.64
CA ILE A 101 58.21 -16.68 16.58
C ILE A 101 57.76 -16.77 15.13
N PHE A 102 56.84 -17.68 14.85
CA PHE A 102 56.19 -17.82 13.55
C PHE A 102 54.70 -17.53 13.66
N ALA A 103 54.13 -16.83 12.69
CA ALA A 103 52.70 -16.56 12.61
C ALA A 103 52.26 -16.54 11.15
N LEU A 104 51.14 -17.21 10.83
CA LEU A 104 50.53 -17.24 9.50
C LEU A 104 51.50 -17.61 8.35
N GLY A 105 52.54 -18.40 8.64
CA GLY A 105 53.55 -18.84 7.67
C GLY A 105 54.78 -17.96 7.55
N ASN A 106 54.87 -16.89 8.34
CA ASN A 106 56.00 -15.97 8.35
C ASN A 106 56.75 -16.03 9.69
N GLU A 107 58.06 -15.82 9.66
CA GLU A 107 58.86 -15.60 10.87
C GLU A 107 58.76 -14.12 11.26
N LEU A 108 58.38 -13.86 12.51
CA LEU A 108 58.27 -12.52 13.07
C LEU A 108 59.58 -12.12 13.73
N GLN A 109 60.20 -11.06 13.21
CA GLN A 109 61.37 -10.46 13.83
C GLN A 109 60.93 -9.42 14.87
N SER A 110 60.56 -9.87 16.07
CA SER A 110 60.25 -8.96 17.17
C SER A 110 61.53 -8.32 17.71
N LYS A 111 61.51 -7.00 17.91
CA LYS A 111 62.62 -6.22 18.51
C LYS A 111 62.35 -5.86 19.97
N SER A 112 61.28 -6.40 20.56
CA SER A 112 60.82 -6.06 21.89
C SER A 112 61.69 -6.68 22.99
N ALA A 113 62.01 -5.90 24.03
CA ALA A 113 62.83 -6.35 25.17
C ALA A 113 62.07 -7.15 26.24
N SER A 114 60.74 -7.18 26.15
CA SER A 114 59.82 -7.87 27.05
C SER A 114 59.06 -8.98 26.31
N VAL A 115 58.94 -10.15 26.93
CA VAL A 115 58.19 -11.29 26.40
C VAL A 115 56.71 -10.94 26.19
N SER A 116 56.13 -10.12 27.07
CA SER A 116 54.73 -9.67 26.92
C SER A 116 54.54 -8.87 25.63
N ASN A 117 55.40 -7.87 25.38
CA ASN A 117 55.29 -7.04 24.18
C ASN A 117 55.57 -7.85 22.89
N MET A 118 56.48 -8.81 22.96
CA MET A 118 56.77 -9.70 21.84
C MET A 118 55.56 -10.59 21.49
N LEU A 119 54.83 -11.07 22.50
CA LEU A 119 53.56 -11.77 22.30
C LEU A 119 52.46 -10.84 21.82
N ASP A 120 52.39 -9.61 22.32
CA ASP A 120 51.40 -8.61 21.89
C ASP A 120 51.61 -8.24 20.41
N GLU A 121 52.86 -8.06 19.96
CA GLU A 121 53.21 -7.85 18.55
C GLU A 121 52.79 -9.05 17.67
N ALA A 122 53.03 -10.28 18.14
CA ALA A 122 52.61 -11.47 17.42
C ALA A 122 51.08 -11.61 17.36
N CYS A 123 50.39 -11.28 18.45
CA CYS A 123 48.93 -11.22 18.50
C CYS A 123 48.39 -10.17 17.54
N ALA A 124 48.95 -8.95 17.56
CA ALA A 124 48.57 -7.87 16.66
C ALA A 124 48.74 -8.27 15.19
N TYR A 125 49.88 -8.88 14.84
CA TYR A 125 50.12 -9.39 13.49
C TYR A 125 49.07 -10.41 13.06
N VAL A 126 48.73 -11.39 13.91
CA VAL A 126 47.69 -12.37 13.59
C VAL A 126 46.33 -11.69 13.44
N ILE A 127 46.01 -10.72 14.29
CA ILE A 127 44.74 -9.99 14.25
C ILE A 127 44.62 -9.19 12.95
N GLU A 128 45.62 -8.39 12.60
CA GLU A 128 45.63 -7.55 11.40
C GLU A 128 45.47 -8.37 10.11
N ASN A 129 46.13 -9.54 10.04
CA ASN A 129 46.11 -10.37 8.85
C ASN A 129 44.90 -11.33 8.79
N SER A 130 44.35 -11.72 9.95
CA SER A 130 43.20 -12.65 10.03
C SER A 130 41.84 -11.94 10.02
N PHE A 131 41.79 -10.70 10.52
CA PHE A 131 40.57 -9.89 10.64
C PHE A 131 40.66 -8.63 9.77
N GLN A 132 40.82 -8.83 8.46
CA GLN A 132 40.97 -7.76 7.48
C GLN A 132 39.79 -6.76 7.46
N LYS A 133 38.61 -7.17 7.94
CA LYS A 133 37.39 -6.36 7.99
C LYS A 133 37.08 -5.82 9.40
N LEU A 134 37.97 -5.99 10.37
CA LEU A 134 37.81 -5.43 11.73
C LEU A 134 37.73 -3.90 11.69
N SER A 135 38.55 -3.27 10.86
CA SER A 135 38.66 -1.80 10.73
C SER A 135 37.42 -1.11 10.15
N LEU A 136 36.45 -1.87 9.62
CA LEU A 136 35.17 -1.31 9.15
C LEU A 136 34.32 -0.76 10.31
N LEU A 137 34.56 -1.25 11.53
CA LEU A 137 33.94 -0.75 12.76
C LEU A 137 34.93 0.22 13.43
N GLN A 138 34.73 1.52 13.24
CA GLN A 138 35.69 2.55 13.64
C GLN A 138 35.41 3.14 15.02
N SER A 139 34.14 3.35 15.36
CA SER A 139 33.72 3.91 16.64
C SER A 139 33.05 2.81 17.48
N CYS A 140 33.75 2.32 18.51
CA CYS A 140 33.18 1.45 19.53
C CYS A 140 32.92 2.30 20.79
N GLY A 141 31.68 2.29 21.27
CA GLY A 141 31.32 3.00 22.50
C GLY A 141 31.90 2.32 23.74
N ASN A 142 32.05 3.06 24.85
CA ASN A 142 32.47 2.46 26.12
C ASN A 142 31.45 1.45 26.68
N ASN A 143 30.17 1.57 26.29
CA ASN A 143 29.11 0.66 26.72
C ASN A 143 28.03 0.48 25.62
N PRO A 144 28.24 -0.44 24.66
CA PRO A 144 27.34 -0.65 23.53
C PRO A 144 25.92 -1.07 23.96
N VAL A 145 25.76 -1.72 25.12
CA VAL A 145 24.45 -2.15 25.63
C VAL A 145 23.62 -0.95 26.11
N GLN A 146 24.26 0.05 26.73
CA GLN A 146 23.58 1.28 27.13
C GLN A 146 23.19 2.12 25.91
N GLU A 147 24.07 2.21 24.92
CA GLU A 147 23.78 2.89 23.66
C GLU A 147 22.63 2.21 22.92
N LEU A 148 22.66 0.87 22.81
CA LEU A 148 21.56 0.07 22.26
C LEU A 148 20.24 0.40 22.95
N LYS A 149 20.22 0.49 24.29
CA LYS A 149 19.01 0.89 25.03
C LYS A 149 18.56 2.30 24.65
N SER A 150 19.47 3.26 24.58
CA SER A 150 19.14 4.64 24.23
C SER A 150 18.57 4.77 22.82
N VAL A 151 19.13 4.03 21.84
CA VAL A 151 18.68 4.04 20.45
C VAL A 151 17.28 3.43 20.31
N ILE A 152 17.02 2.33 21.02
CA ILE A 152 15.70 1.67 20.98
C ILE A 152 14.62 2.51 21.68
N MET A 153 14.99 3.21 22.75
CA MET A 153 14.06 3.97 23.61
C MET A 153 14.00 5.46 23.27
N ALA A 154 14.76 5.93 22.27
CA ALA A 154 14.75 7.33 21.86
C ALA A 154 13.36 7.75 21.35
N ASP A 155 12.93 8.95 21.72
CA ASP A 155 11.71 9.57 21.18
C ASP A 155 11.89 9.91 19.69
N ASP A 156 10.78 9.96 18.95
CA ASP A 156 10.78 10.11 17.48
C ASP A 156 11.55 11.38 17.01
N MET A 157 11.62 12.41 17.85
CA MET A 157 12.41 13.64 17.61
C MET A 157 13.92 13.47 17.81
N ALA A 158 14.36 12.60 18.73
CA ALA A 158 15.76 12.27 18.93
C ALA A 158 16.27 11.32 17.83
N GLN A 159 15.40 10.44 17.34
CA GLN A 159 15.70 9.53 16.23
C GLN A 159 16.04 10.25 14.92
N LEU A 160 15.41 11.41 14.66
CA LEU A 160 15.73 12.27 13.50
C LEU A 160 17.14 12.89 13.58
N ASN A 161 17.65 13.17 14.79
CA ASN A 161 18.99 13.73 15.00
C ASN A 161 20.10 12.66 15.07
N VAL A 162 19.75 11.37 15.21
CA VAL A 162 20.69 10.23 15.12
C VAL A 162 20.97 9.84 13.65
N ASN A 163 20.32 10.50 12.68
CA ASN A 163 20.71 10.46 11.26
C ASN A 163 22.07 11.15 11.07
N LEU A 164 23.16 10.47 11.44
CA LEU A 164 24.52 10.93 11.17
C LEU A 164 24.87 10.92 9.68
N GLY A 165 23.99 10.46 8.79
CA GLY A 165 24.15 10.56 7.33
C GLY A 165 25.53 10.09 6.87
N GLU A 166 26.22 10.92 6.07
CA GLU A 166 27.59 10.67 5.60
C GLU A 166 28.69 10.85 6.68
N GLN A 167 28.34 11.34 7.88
CA GLN A 167 29.26 11.50 9.01
C GLN A 167 29.22 10.32 9.99
N ASP A 168 28.55 9.23 9.65
CA ASP A 168 28.53 8.02 10.48
C ASP A 168 29.88 7.27 10.39
N PRO A 169 30.67 7.20 11.48
CA PRO A 169 31.96 6.52 11.48
C PRO A 169 31.85 5.01 11.18
N ASN A 170 30.68 4.42 11.43
CA ASN A 170 30.42 2.99 11.23
C ASN A 170 29.62 2.70 9.95
N ALA A 171 29.54 3.66 9.01
CA ALA A 171 28.80 3.50 7.76
C ALA A 171 29.27 2.29 6.93
N ALA A 172 30.57 1.99 6.94
CA ALA A 172 31.14 0.85 6.22
C ALA A 172 30.69 -0.50 6.81
N ALA A 173 30.65 -0.62 8.15
CA ALA A 173 30.13 -1.81 8.82
C ALA A 173 28.64 -2.03 8.53
N LYS A 174 27.83 -0.97 8.59
CA LYS A 174 26.40 -1.02 8.24
C LYS A 174 26.16 -1.48 6.80
N LYS A 175 26.94 -0.96 5.84
CA LYS A 175 26.87 -1.37 4.42
C LYS A 175 27.16 -2.87 4.22
N GLU A 176 28.09 -3.45 4.97
CA GLU A 176 28.37 -4.89 4.86
C GLU A 176 27.25 -5.75 5.46
N ILE A 177 26.65 -5.32 6.58
CA ILE A 177 25.46 -5.97 7.14
C ILE A 177 24.30 -5.90 6.13
N GLU A 178 24.07 -4.73 5.53
CA GLU A 178 23.07 -4.57 4.45
C GLU A 178 23.37 -5.52 3.28
N LEU A 179 24.60 -5.56 2.78
CA LEU A 179 24.99 -6.45 1.68
C LEU A 179 24.71 -7.92 1.99
N PHE A 180 24.97 -8.36 3.22
CA PHE A 180 24.67 -9.72 3.63
C PHE A 180 23.16 -10.00 3.65
N LEU A 181 22.37 -9.07 4.20
CA LEU A 181 20.91 -9.18 4.18
C LEU A 181 20.38 -9.19 2.74
N ASN A 182 21.00 -8.45 1.82
CA ASN A 182 20.63 -8.43 0.40
C ASN A 182 20.85 -9.79 -0.26
N VAL A 183 22.03 -10.38 -0.08
CA VAL A 183 22.37 -11.69 -0.65
C VAL A 183 21.49 -12.79 -0.07
N ALA A 184 21.11 -12.69 1.20
CA ALA A 184 20.20 -13.64 1.83
C ALA A 184 18.75 -13.48 1.32
N ASP A 185 18.27 -12.25 1.12
CA ASP A 185 16.96 -11.94 0.55
C ASP A 185 16.86 -12.48 -0.89
N GLU A 186 17.89 -12.27 -1.73
CA GLU A 186 17.95 -12.80 -3.09
C GLU A 186 17.90 -14.34 -3.14
N LYS A 187 18.44 -15.00 -2.11
CA LYS A 187 18.40 -16.47 -1.95
C LYS A 187 17.14 -16.96 -1.25
N ASN A 188 16.21 -16.08 -0.89
CA ASN A 188 15.03 -16.38 -0.05
C ASN A 188 15.38 -17.08 1.27
N GLN A 189 16.57 -16.78 1.84
CA GLN A 189 17.02 -17.35 3.10
C GLN A 189 16.66 -16.44 4.28
N PRO A 190 15.93 -16.92 5.30
CA PRO A 190 15.67 -16.14 6.51
C PRO A 190 16.98 -15.93 7.28
N VAL A 191 17.25 -14.68 7.68
CA VAL A 191 18.42 -14.34 8.51
C VAL A 191 17.98 -14.09 9.95
N TYR A 192 18.57 -14.84 10.87
CA TYR A 192 18.32 -14.67 12.31
C TYR A 192 19.44 -13.86 12.98
N LEU A 193 19.13 -13.20 14.11
CA LEU A 193 20.14 -12.44 14.85
C LEU A 193 21.33 -13.31 15.23
N LYS A 194 21.09 -14.55 15.65
CA LYS A 194 22.15 -15.52 15.98
C LYS A 194 23.17 -15.68 14.85
N GLU A 195 22.70 -15.81 13.61
CA GLU A 195 23.55 -16.02 12.43
C GLU A 195 24.37 -14.77 12.10
N LEU A 196 23.77 -13.58 12.21
CA LEU A 196 24.49 -12.31 12.08
C LEU A 196 25.62 -12.22 13.13
N LEU A 197 25.30 -12.53 14.38
CA LEU A 197 26.28 -12.49 15.47
C LEU A 197 27.41 -13.49 15.24
N GLU A 198 27.11 -14.72 14.82
CA GLU A 198 28.14 -15.73 14.54
C GLU A 198 29.03 -15.33 13.36
N ARG A 199 28.45 -14.78 12.29
CA ARG A 199 29.20 -14.37 11.08
C ARG A 199 30.08 -13.15 11.31
N PHE A 200 29.53 -12.10 11.92
CA PHE A 200 30.24 -10.84 12.11
C PHE A 200 31.18 -10.83 13.34
N SER A 201 31.02 -11.79 14.26
CA SER A 201 32.04 -12.04 15.30
C SER A 201 33.14 -13.00 14.84
N ALA A 202 32.93 -13.77 13.77
CA ALA A 202 33.97 -14.62 13.18
C ALA A 202 34.88 -13.84 12.22
N ARG A 203 35.96 -14.50 11.78
CA ARG A 203 36.84 -13.99 10.72
C ARG A 203 36.05 -13.87 9.40
N PRO A 204 36.24 -12.80 8.60
CA PRO A 204 37.29 -11.78 8.71
C PRO A 204 36.91 -10.52 9.53
N PHE A 205 35.80 -10.53 10.26
CA PHE A 205 35.23 -9.33 10.92
C PHE A 205 35.68 -9.17 12.37
N GLY A 206 35.42 -10.16 13.23
CA GLY A 206 35.84 -10.11 14.63
C GLY A 206 35.12 -9.07 15.50
N TRP A 207 33.94 -8.60 15.11
CA TRP A 207 33.22 -7.55 15.84
C TRP A 207 32.61 -8.07 17.14
N ASN A 208 32.61 -7.22 18.18
CA ASN A 208 31.91 -7.51 19.42
C ASN A 208 30.41 -7.72 19.14
N ARG A 209 29.81 -8.75 19.74
CA ARG A 209 28.39 -9.10 19.54
C ARG A 209 27.47 -7.93 19.87
N ASP A 210 27.78 -7.17 20.91
CA ASP A 210 26.98 -6.01 21.32
C ASP A 210 27.04 -4.88 20.28
N GLU A 211 28.19 -4.67 19.68
CA GLU A 211 28.36 -3.69 18.59
C GLU A 211 27.62 -4.12 17.32
N VAL A 212 27.64 -5.42 16.99
CA VAL A 212 26.82 -5.95 15.88
C VAL A 212 25.34 -5.69 16.13
N MET A 213 24.85 -5.93 17.36
CA MET A 213 23.46 -5.64 17.73
C MET A 213 23.14 -4.15 17.58
N LEU A 214 24.01 -3.27 18.06
CA LEU A 214 23.86 -1.82 17.93
C LEU A 214 23.77 -1.38 16.46
N GLN A 215 24.65 -1.90 15.59
CA GLN A 215 24.61 -1.56 14.17
C GLN A 215 23.33 -2.08 13.49
N VAL A 216 22.83 -3.26 13.86
CA VAL A 216 21.54 -3.77 13.39
C VAL A 216 20.40 -2.86 13.84
N THR A 217 20.40 -2.42 15.10
CA THR A 217 19.40 -1.48 15.63
C THR A 217 19.41 -0.16 14.88
N HIS A 218 20.59 0.39 14.58
CA HIS A 218 20.71 1.58 13.73
C HIS A 218 20.13 1.35 12.33
N LEU A 219 20.34 0.19 11.72
CA LEU A 219 19.74 -0.13 10.41
C LEU A 219 18.21 -0.17 10.46
N VAL A 220 17.65 -0.68 11.56
CA VAL A 220 16.19 -0.68 11.78
C VAL A 220 15.66 0.74 11.98
N LEU A 221 16.41 1.57 12.72
CA LEU A 221 16.08 2.97 12.94
C LEU A 221 16.04 3.75 11.61
N LEU A 222 17.03 3.53 10.75
CA LEU A 222 17.11 4.08 9.38
C LEU A 222 16.04 3.52 8.44
N GLY A 223 15.21 2.57 8.89
CA GLY A 223 14.18 1.91 8.09
C GLY A 223 14.74 1.01 6.99
N LYS A 224 16.04 0.65 7.05
CA LYS A 224 16.71 -0.22 6.08
C LYS A 224 16.59 -1.70 6.44
N ALA A 225 16.29 -1.99 7.70
CA ALA A 225 16.00 -3.33 8.20
C ALA A 225 14.69 -3.33 8.99
N ALA A 226 14.01 -4.47 9.02
CA ALA A 226 12.81 -4.71 9.81
C ALA A 226 13.00 -5.95 10.68
N LEU A 227 12.37 -5.94 11.85
CA LEU A 227 12.43 -7.02 12.81
C LEU A 227 11.12 -7.79 12.78
N SER A 228 11.21 -9.11 12.78
CA SER A 228 10.05 -10.00 12.88
C SER A 228 10.34 -11.16 13.82
N THR A 229 9.29 -11.68 14.41
CA THR A 229 9.30 -12.86 15.28
C THR A 229 8.31 -13.89 14.72
N PRO A 230 8.27 -15.14 15.23
CA PRO A 230 7.24 -16.10 14.85
C PRO A 230 5.80 -15.58 15.09
N ASN A 231 5.63 -14.59 15.95
CA ASN A 231 4.35 -13.97 16.29
C ASN A 231 3.97 -12.77 15.38
N GLY A 232 4.81 -12.42 14.39
CA GLY A 232 4.59 -11.31 13.47
C GLY A 232 5.68 -10.22 13.56
N ASP A 233 5.41 -9.08 12.92
CA ASP A 233 6.30 -7.92 12.87
C ASP A 233 6.53 -7.31 14.26
N LEU A 234 7.79 -6.96 14.54
CA LEU A 234 8.22 -6.44 15.83
C LEU A 234 8.69 -4.99 15.69
N PRO A 235 7.96 -4.01 16.25
CA PRO A 235 8.40 -2.62 16.28
C PRO A 235 9.70 -2.44 17.05
N LEU A 236 10.57 -1.51 16.60
CA LEU A 236 11.87 -1.23 17.22
C LEU A 236 11.76 -0.98 18.74
N LYS A 237 10.81 -0.14 19.18
CA LYS A 237 10.60 0.21 20.60
C LYS A 237 10.31 -0.99 21.52
N ARG A 238 9.82 -2.12 20.96
CA ARG A 238 9.55 -3.37 21.70
C ARG A 238 10.63 -4.43 21.54
N SER A 239 11.71 -4.13 20.84
CA SER A 239 12.73 -5.11 20.47
C SER A 239 13.86 -5.29 21.49
N TYR A 240 13.98 -4.42 22.50
CA TYR A 240 15.10 -4.42 23.46
C TYR A 240 15.32 -5.77 24.17
N GLU A 241 14.24 -6.41 24.64
CA GLU A 241 14.32 -7.74 25.27
C GLU A 241 14.79 -8.81 24.29
N HIS A 242 14.44 -8.69 23.01
CA HIS A 242 14.82 -9.65 21.98
C HIS A 242 16.31 -9.57 21.60
N PHE A 243 16.92 -8.39 21.70
CA PHE A 243 18.36 -8.21 21.54
C PHE A 243 19.15 -8.65 22.79
N THR A 244 18.64 -8.38 23.99
CA THR A 244 19.36 -8.69 25.24
C THR A 244 19.27 -10.16 25.65
N SER A 245 18.19 -10.86 25.30
CA SER A 245 18.02 -12.28 25.64
C SER A 245 18.68 -13.20 24.61
N VAL A 246 19.64 -14.02 25.05
CA VAL A 246 20.32 -15.00 24.19
C VAL A 246 19.33 -16.02 23.59
N ARG A 247 18.23 -16.32 24.30
CA ARG A 247 17.21 -17.27 23.83
C ARG A 247 16.42 -16.74 22.63
N SER A 248 16.24 -15.42 22.54
CA SER A 248 15.50 -14.82 21.42
C SER A 248 16.35 -14.63 20.17
N HIS A 249 17.68 -14.72 20.26
CA HIS A 249 18.58 -14.55 19.11
C HIS A 249 18.29 -15.53 17.97
N SER A 250 17.81 -16.75 18.28
CA SER A 250 17.42 -17.74 17.27
C SER A 250 16.02 -17.51 16.69
N THR A 251 15.19 -16.68 17.33
CA THR A 251 13.81 -16.40 16.90
C THR A 251 13.64 -15.02 16.28
N LEU A 252 14.53 -14.09 16.58
CA LEU A 252 14.51 -12.73 16.05
C LEU A 252 15.05 -12.75 14.62
N ARG A 253 14.15 -12.52 13.66
CA ARG A 253 14.48 -12.48 12.23
C ARG A 253 14.70 -11.03 11.80
N ILE A 254 15.80 -10.79 11.10
CA ILE A 254 16.11 -9.50 10.49
C ILE A 254 15.82 -9.62 8.99
N ARG A 255 14.98 -8.73 8.47
CA ARG A 255 14.69 -8.64 7.04
C ARG A 255 15.21 -7.31 6.50
N ARG A 256 15.76 -7.32 5.29
CA ARG A 256 16.04 -6.08 4.56
C ARG A 256 14.71 -5.40 4.21
N VAL A 257 14.63 -4.11 4.46
CA VAL A 257 13.59 -3.26 3.88
C VAL A 257 14.18 -2.71 2.59
N ARG A 258 13.56 -3.04 1.46
CA ARG A 258 13.94 -2.43 0.19
C ARG A 258 13.51 -0.97 0.24
N GLN A 259 14.42 -0.07 -0.10
CA GLN A 259 14.16 1.36 -0.20
C GLN A 259 14.44 1.79 -1.63
N HIS A 260 13.69 2.77 -2.11
CA HIS A 260 13.96 3.41 -3.38
C HIS A 260 15.16 4.35 -3.25
N THR A 261 15.97 4.45 -4.29
CA THR A 261 16.99 5.50 -4.36
C THR A 261 16.33 6.87 -4.44
N GLU A 262 17.00 7.94 -4.01
CA GLU A 262 16.46 9.30 -4.10
C GLU A 262 15.98 9.66 -5.51
N GLN A 263 16.70 9.17 -6.54
CA GLN A 263 16.30 9.33 -7.94
C GLN A 263 15.00 8.59 -8.28
N GLN A 264 14.78 7.40 -7.74
CA GLN A 264 13.54 6.63 -7.93
C GLN A 264 12.37 7.30 -7.21
N VAL A 265 12.58 7.78 -5.98
CA VAL A 265 11.56 8.53 -5.24
C VAL A 265 11.19 9.82 -5.98
N ALA A 266 12.17 10.56 -6.50
CA ALA A 266 11.91 11.76 -7.29
C ALA A 266 11.14 11.47 -8.59
N LYS A 267 11.45 10.37 -9.29
CA LYS A 267 10.71 9.93 -10.47
C LYS A 267 9.27 9.56 -10.13
N ALA A 268 9.07 8.79 -9.06
CA ALA A 268 7.76 8.41 -8.59
C ALA A 268 6.92 9.62 -8.13
N ALA A 269 7.52 10.57 -7.41
CA ALA A 269 6.87 11.81 -7.01
C ALA A 269 6.44 12.66 -8.20
N LYS A 270 7.27 12.71 -9.26
CA LYS A 270 6.90 13.36 -10.52
C LYS A 270 5.72 12.65 -11.21
N LEU A 271 5.78 11.33 -11.30
CA LEU A 271 4.70 10.54 -11.89
C LEU A 271 3.38 10.68 -11.10
N ALA A 272 3.44 10.64 -9.77
CA ALA A 272 2.28 10.90 -8.92
C ALA A 272 1.74 12.33 -9.11
N LYS A 273 2.62 13.33 -9.25
CA LYS A 273 2.20 14.70 -9.57
C LYS A 273 1.49 14.77 -10.92
N ASP A 274 1.99 14.08 -11.94
CA ASP A 274 1.43 14.08 -13.28
C ASP A 274 0.05 13.37 -13.31
N ILE A 275 -0.16 12.31 -12.51
CA ILE A 275 -1.43 11.58 -12.40
C ILE A 275 -2.47 12.32 -11.56
N PHE A 276 -2.07 12.83 -10.39
CA PHE A 276 -3.01 13.37 -9.40
C PHE A 276 -3.09 14.90 -9.39
N ASN A 277 -2.29 15.60 -10.19
CA ASN A 277 -2.19 17.05 -10.24
C ASN A 277 -1.96 17.73 -8.87
N LYS A 278 -1.33 17.01 -7.92
CA LYS A 278 -1.00 17.49 -6.57
C LYS A 278 0.50 17.47 -6.31
N PRO A 279 1.03 18.40 -5.48
CA PRO A 279 2.44 18.39 -5.11
C PRO A 279 2.76 17.22 -4.17
N PHE A 280 3.73 16.39 -4.53
CA PHE A 280 4.26 15.33 -3.68
C PHE A 280 5.66 15.71 -3.18
N GLU A 281 5.96 15.33 -1.93
CA GLU A 281 7.26 15.57 -1.27
C GLU A 281 8.28 14.46 -1.59
N SER A 282 9.55 14.73 -1.29
CA SER A 282 10.69 13.95 -1.76
C SER A 282 11.07 12.74 -0.89
N SER A 283 10.45 12.52 0.28
CA SER A 283 10.75 11.35 1.10
C SER A 283 9.81 10.18 0.79
N GLU A 284 10.34 8.95 0.80
CA GLU A 284 9.58 7.74 0.44
C GLU A 284 8.33 7.54 1.33
N LYS A 285 8.46 7.82 2.64
CA LYS A 285 7.37 7.65 3.62
C LYS A 285 6.29 8.72 3.46
N GLU A 286 6.67 9.98 3.30
CA GLU A 286 5.71 11.07 3.07
C GLU A 286 5.00 10.90 1.73
N LEU A 287 5.73 10.52 0.67
CA LEU A 287 5.16 10.19 -0.64
C LEU A 287 4.12 9.08 -0.52
N ALA A 288 4.44 7.97 0.14
CA ALA A 288 3.51 6.86 0.33
C ALA A 288 2.27 7.26 1.13
N THR A 289 2.43 8.08 2.17
CA THR A 289 1.32 8.52 3.03
C THR A 289 0.36 9.43 2.25
N LYS A 290 0.89 10.45 1.57
CA LYS A 290 0.08 11.33 0.71
C LYS A 290 -0.59 10.57 -0.43
N LEU A 291 0.08 9.56 -0.99
CA LEU A 291 -0.48 8.74 -2.05
C LEU A 291 -1.69 7.94 -1.54
N LEU A 292 -1.61 7.34 -0.35
CA LEU A 292 -2.76 6.68 0.28
C LEU A 292 -3.92 7.64 0.54
N ASP A 293 -3.63 8.87 1.00
CA ASP A 293 -4.66 9.89 1.23
C ASP A 293 -5.40 10.24 -0.08
N VAL A 294 -4.64 10.52 -1.15
CA VAL A 294 -5.21 10.86 -2.46
C VAL A 294 -5.97 9.69 -3.08
N LEU A 295 -5.44 8.47 -2.98
CA LEU A 295 -6.15 7.26 -3.41
C LEU A 295 -7.46 7.08 -2.63
N GLY A 296 -7.47 7.39 -1.34
CA GLY A 296 -8.68 7.36 -0.50
C GLY A 296 -9.73 8.37 -0.96
N GLU A 297 -9.32 9.59 -1.31
CA GLU A 297 -10.21 10.61 -1.88
C GLU A 297 -10.81 10.16 -3.21
N TRP A 298 -9.98 9.68 -4.15
CA TRP A 298 -10.44 9.17 -5.44
C TRP A 298 -11.36 7.95 -5.29
N GLN A 299 -11.07 7.04 -4.35
CA GLN A 299 -11.95 5.91 -4.05
C GLN A 299 -13.34 6.38 -3.59
N ARG A 300 -13.39 7.45 -2.78
CA ARG A 300 -14.66 8.03 -2.32
C ARG A 300 -15.43 8.69 -3.45
N LEU A 301 -14.76 9.45 -4.32
CA LEU A 301 -15.38 10.08 -5.49
C LEU A 301 -15.95 9.03 -6.45
N ILE A 302 -15.18 7.99 -6.79
CA ILE A 302 -15.63 6.91 -7.68
C ILE A 302 -16.83 6.18 -7.10
N LYS A 303 -16.87 5.92 -5.80
CA LYS A 303 -18.04 5.30 -5.14
C LYS A 303 -19.28 6.20 -5.23
N GLU A 304 -19.13 7.52 -5.09
CA GLU A 304 -20.22 8.48 -5.27
C GLU A 304 -20.72 8.50 -6.72
N PHE A 305 -19.81 8.55 -7.69
CA PHE A 305 -20.14 8.57 -9.11
C PHE A 305 -20.78 7.26 -9.56
N ASP A 306 -20.30 6.11 -9.07
CA ASP A 306 -20.89 4.80 -9.33
C ASP A 306 -22.33 4.72 -8.79
N PHE A 307 -22.59 5.28 -7.60
CA PHE A 307 -23.95 5.40 -7.08
C PHE A 307 -24.86 6.26 -7.98
N LYS A 308 -24.36 7.41 -8.45
CA LYS A 308 -25.08 8.28 -9.40
C LYS A 308 -25.32 7.60 -10.76
N ALA A 309 -24.41 6.73 -11.19
CA ALA A 309 -24.46 6.03 -12.47
C ALA A 309 -25.33 4.76 -12.47
N LYS A 310 -25.91 4.36 -11.32
CA LYS A 310 -26.74 3.15 -11.21
C LYS A 310 -27.95 3.15 -12.14
N ASP A 311 -28.56 4.32 -12.34
CA ASP A 311 -29.76 4.42 -13.17
C ASP A 311 -29.41 4.61 -14.65
N GLY A 312 -29.64 3.57 -15.46
CA GLY A 312 -29.63 3.65 -16.94
C GLY A 312 -28.26 3.62 -17.61
N ASN A 313 -28.21 4.00 -18.88
CA ASN A 313 -26.96 4.14 -19.63
C ASN A 313 -26.32 5.48 -19.22
N CYS A 314 -25.14 5.45 -18.60
CA CYS A 314 -24.43 6.64 -18.14
C CYS A 314 -22.99 6.58 -18.68
N PRO A 315 -22.46 7.66 -19.28
CA PRO A 315 -21.07 7.73 -19.74
C PRO A 315 -20.07 7.53 -18.59
N GLY A 316 -18.86 7.07 -18.92
CA GLY A 316 -17.77 6.92 -17.96
C GLY A 316 -17.81 5.68 -17.05
N LYS A 317 -18.81 4.78 -17.18
CA LYS A 317 -18.87 3.54 -16.38
C LYS A 317 -17.62 2.67 -16.50
N SER A 318 -17.06 2.53 -17.69
CA SER A 318 -15.81 1.78 -17.92
C SER A 318 -14.62 2.41 -17.20
N THR A 319 -14.53 3.74 -17.21
CA THR A 319 -13.48 4.51 -16.53
C THR A 319 -13.61 4.36 -15.02
N LEU A 320 -14.82 4.45 -14.46
CA LEU A 320 -15.07 4.23 -13.03
C LEU A 320 -14.70 2.81 -12.57
N LEU A 321 -15.01 1.79 -13.37
CA LEU A 321 -14.62 0.40 -13.09
C LEU A 321 -13.10 0.22 -13.12
N THR A 322 -12.43 0.82 -14.10
CA THR A 322 -10.97 0.78 -14.24
C THR A 322 -10.29 1.47 -13.06
N GLY A 323 -10.75 2.67 -12.70
CA GLY A 323 -10.28 3.42 -11.54
C GLY A 323 -10.48 2.67 -10.22
N SER A 324 -11.66 2.07 -10.02
CA SER A 324 -11.95 1.26 -8.83
C SER A 324 -10.98 0.08 -8.69
N ARG A 325 -10.67 -0.62 -9.79
CA ARG A 325 -9.67 -1.71 -9.82
C ARG A 325 -8.26 -1.19 -9.48
N LEU A 326 -7.82 -0.14 -10.17
CA LEU A 326 -6.47 0.42 -10.00
C LEU A 326 -6.25 0.89 -8.55
N ILE A 327 -7.19 1.68 -8.02
CA ILE A 327 -7.13 2.21 -6.66
C ILE A 327 -7.18 1.09 -5.62
N ALA A 328 -8.06 0.09 -5.80
CA ALA A 328 -8.10 -1.06 -4.90
C ALA A 328 -6.75 -1.80 -4.87
N SER A 329 -6.13 -2.01 -6.03
CA SER A 329 -4.85 -2.74 -6.11
C SER A 329 -3.71 -2.04 -5.36
N LEU A 330 -3.65 -0.70 -5.38
CA LEU A 330 -2.63 0.04 -4.62
C LEU A 330 -3.00 0.17 -3.14
N LEU A 331 -4.28 0.33 -2.79
CA LEU A 331 -4.71 0.41 -1.39
C LEU A 331 -4.51 -0.92 -0.64
N GLU A 332 -4.58 -2.06 -1.33
CA GLU A 332 -4.26 -3.38 -0.76
C GLU A 332 -2.81 -3.50 -0.28
N LEU A 333 -1.88 -2.72 -0.87
CA LEU A 333 -0.46 -2.69 -0.46
C LEU A 333 -0.26 -1.96 0.87
N GLY A 334 -1.23 -1.14 1.28
CA GLY A 334 -1.29 -0.49 2.59
C GLY A 334 -0.04 0.33 2.91
N ASN A 335 0.50 0.15 4.12
CA ASN A 335 1.62 0.94 4.65
C ASN A 335 3.00 0.51 4.11
N ASN A 336 3.07 -0.37 3.12
CA ASN A 336 4.33 -0.79 2.51
C ASN A 336 4.78 0.23 1.46
N SER A 337 5.52 1.26 1.90
CA SER A 337 5.98 2.38 1.06
C SER A 337 6.67 1.93 -0.23
N TYR A 338 7.56 0.94 -0.12
CA TYR A 338 8.28 0.39 -1.27
C TYR A 338 7.33 -0.25 -2.28
N ALA A 339 6.46 -1.16 -1.83
CA ALA A 339 5.56 -1.88 -2.73
C ALA A 339 4.55 -0.95 -3.39
N LEU A 340 4.07 0.05 -2.66
CA LEU A 340 3.11 1.03 -3.14
C LEU A 340 3.71 1.93 -4.24
N ILE A 341 4.93 2.41 -4.04
CA ILE A 341 5.62 3.22 -5.05
C ILE A 341 6.01 2.36 -6.26
N ASP A 342 6.51 1.14 -6.02
CA ASP A 342 6.87 0.21 -7.09
C ASP A 342 5.65 -0.19 -7.93
N GLY A 343 4.51 -0.47 -7.28
CA GLY A 343 3.24 -0.78 -7.94
C GLY A 343 2.75 0.39 -8.82
N LEU A 344 2.81 1.62 -8.31
CA LEU A 344 2.49 2.81 -9.08
C LEU A 344 3.41 2.96 -10.30
N CYS A 345 4.71 2.72 -10.14
CA CYS A 345 5.68 2.81 -11.23
C CYS A 345 5.50 1.70 -12.28
N GLN A 346 5.16 0.48 -11.86
CA GLN A 346 4.92 -0.65 -12.75
C GLN A 346 3.65 -0.45 -13.61
N GLN A 347 2.62 0.17 -13.05
CA GLN A 347 1.36 0.45 -13.72
C GLN A 347 1.30 1.89 -14.29
N SER A 348 2.45 2.54 -14.53
CA SER A 348 2.52 3.96 -14.90
C SER A 348 1.58 4.35 -16.03
N ASN A 349 1.58 3.56 -17.12
CA ASN A 349 0.81 3.87 -18.32
C ASN A 349 -0.68 3.74 -18.06
N GLU A 350 -1.10 2.66 -17.38
CA GLU A 350 -2.52 2.47 -17.02
C GLU A 350 -3.04 3.60 -16.11
N TRP A 351 -2.19 4.09 -15.20
CA TRP A 351 -2.55 5.21 -14.32
C TRP A 351 -2.63 6.54 -15.06
N GLN A 352 -1.74 6.79 -16.03
CA GLN A 352 -1.76 7.99 -16.85
C GLN A 352 -2.98 8.01 -17.77
N ASP A 353 -3.23 6.92 -18.49
CA ASP A 353 -4.41 6.76 -19.35
C ASP A 353 -5.70 6.96 -18.52
N PHE A 354 -5.76 6.35 -17.33
CA PHE A 354 -6.88 6.52 -16.42
C PHE A 354 -7.03 7.98 -15.94
N ALA A 355 -5.95 8.68 -15.60
CA ALA A 355 -6.01 10.06 -15.14
C ALA A 355 -6.57 11.00 -16.22
N GLU A 356 -6.13 10.83 -17.47
CA GLU A 356 -6.64 11.58 -18.62
C GLU A 356 -8.15 11.35 -18.82
N ASP A 357 -8.59 10.08 -18.84
CA ASP A 357 -9.99 9.74 -18.99
C ASP A 357 -10.85 10.18 -17.77
N PHE A 358 -10.27 10.14 -16.57
CA PHE A 358 -10.99 10.44 -15.33
C PHE A 358 -11.28 11.93 -15.19
N GLU A 359 -10.46 12.83 -15.74
CA GLU A 359 -10.70 14.27 -15.69
C GLU A 359 -12.05 14.65 -16.35
N GLU A 360 -12.33 14.10 -17.54
CA GLU A 360 -13.62 14.33 -18.23
C GLU A 360 -14.80 13.73 -17.46
N VAL A 361 -14.60 12.56 -16.86
CA VAL A 361 -15.61 11.86 -16.05
C VAL A 361 -15.91 12.62 -14.77
N GLU A 362 -14.88 13.10 -14.08
CA GLU A 362 -15.01 13.91 -12.86
C GLU A 362 -15.76 15.20 -13.15
N GLU A 363 -15.38 15.94 -14.21
CA GLU A 363 -16.09 17.16 -14.62
C GLU A 363 -17.55 16.86 -14.98
N PHE A 364 -17.81 15.75 -15.67
CA PHE A 364 -19.16 15.33 -16.00
C PHE A 364 -20.02 15.12 -14.75
N PHE A 365 -19.58 14.31 -13.80
CA PHE A 365 -20.36 13.98 -12.60
C PHE A 365 -20.50 15.16 -11.63
N THR A 366 -19.58 16.13 -11.67
CA THR A 366 -19.62 17.32 -10.80
C THR A 366 -20.38 18.49 -11.39
N ARG A 367 -20.28 18.75 -12.70
CA ARG A 367 -20.86 19.95 -13.34
C ARG A 367 -21.98 19.66 -14.34
N GLN A 368 -21.93 18.55 -15.06
CA GLN A 368 -22.81 18.29 -16.21
C GLN A 368 -23.85 17.20 -15.96
N PHE A 369 -23.82 16.54 -14.80
CA PHE A 369 -24.71 15.43 -14.48
C PHE A 369 -26.20 15.81 -14.52
N ASP A 370 -26.55 17.02 -14.07
CA ASP A 370 -27.93 17.50 -14.13
C ASP A 370 -28.42 17.68 -15.58
N ILE A 371 -27.54 18.12 -16.48
CA ILE A 371 -27.83 18.24 -17.91
C ILE A 371 -28.05 16.86 -18.52
N TRP A 372 -27.25 15.87 -18.12
CA TRP A 372 -27.46 14.47 -18.52
C TRP A 372 -28.81 13.92 -18.03
N GLN A 373 -29.20 14.22 -16.79
CA GLN A 373 -30.52 13.84 -16.29
C GLN A 373 -31.64 14.51 -17.07
N GLN A 374 -31.48 15.77 -17.46
CA GLN A 374 -32.44 16.47 -18.33
C GLN A 374 -32.54 15.82 -19.71
N LEU A 375 -31.41 15.49 -20.35
CA LEU A 375 -31.37 14.72 -21.61
C LEU A 375 -32.16 13.41 -21.49
N ARG A 376 -31.89 12.64 -20.44
CA ARG A 376 -32.53 11.35 -20.21
C ARG A 376 -34.03 11.51 -19.96
N ARG A 377 -34.45 12.51 -19.18
CA ARG A 377 -35.87 12.82 -18.96
C ARG A 377 -36.55 13.28 -20.23
N ALA A 378 -35.89 14.10 -21.05
CA ALA A 378 -36.41 14.55 -22.34
C ALA A 378 -36.68 13.36 -23.27
N LEU A 379 -35.73 12.45 -23.40
CA LEU A 379 -35.85 11.28 -24.30
C LEU A 379 -36.85 10.23 -23.82
N ASN A 380 -36.96 9.99 -22.51
CA ASN A 380 -37.75 8.87 -21.97
C ASN A 380 -39.14 9.26 -21.46
N ASP A 381 -39.29 10.46 -20.89
CA ASP A 381 -40.47 10.82 -20.10
C ASP A 381 -41.19 12.05 -20.67
N GLN A 382 -40.48 13.18 -20.84
CA GLN A 382 -41.07 14.49 -21.09
C GLN A 382 -41.86 14.56 -22.40
N PHE A 383 -41.35 13.95 -23.47
CA PHE A 383 -41.99 13.97 -24.80
C PHE A 383 -42.71 12.68 -25.15
N LYS A 384 -42.83 11.72 -24.22
CA LYS A 384 -43.35 10.37 -24.50
C LYS A 384 -44.76 10.38 -25.10
N SER A 385 -45.64 11.22 -24.58
CA SER A 385 -47.05 11.34 -25.00
C SER A 385 -47.21 11.86 -26.44
N ASN A 386 -46.34 12.79 -26.84
CA ASN A 386 -46.43 13.49 -28.12
C ASN A 386 -45.32 13.07 -29.10
N ARG A 387 -44.54 12.02 -28.75
CA ARG A 387 -43.33 11.62 -29.48
C ARG A 387 -43.61 11.35 -30.95
N HIS A 388 -44.67 10.60 -31.25
CA HIS A 388 -45.04 10.27 -32.63
C HIS A 388 -45.31 11.55 -33.46
N ALA A 389 -45.94 12.57 -32.88
CA ALA A 389 -46.19 13.82 -33.60
C ALA A 389 -44.91 14.65 -33.80
N LEU A 390 -44.00 14.63 -32.83
CA LEU A 390 -42.69 15.28 -32.93
C LEU A 390 -41.82 14.62 -34.01
N GLU A 391 -41.88 13.29 -34.15
CA GLU A 391 -41.15 12.55 -35.19
C GLU A 391 -41.65 12.86 -36.61
N GLN A 392 -42.90 13.30 -36.77
CA GLN A 392 -43.46 13.73 -38.06
C GLN A 392 -43.03 15.16 -38.44
N ASN A 393 -42.59 15.98 -37.48
CA ASN A 393 -42.07 17.31 -37.76
C ASN A 393 -40.55 17.22 -38.08
N PRO A 394 -40.10 17.70 -39.25
CA PRO A 394 -38.72 17.49 -39.69
C PRO A 394 -37.66 18.17 -38.81
N GLU A 395 -37.99 19.29 -38.15
CA GLU A 395 -37.07 19.98 -37.24
C GLU A 395 -36.98 19.28 -35.89
N ALA A 396 -38.12 18.86 -35.34
CA ALA A 396 -38.16 18.09 -34.09
C ALA A 396 -37.54 16.69 -34.26
N ALA A 397 -37.75 16.01 -35.39
CA ALA A 397 -37.10 14.74 -35.69
C ALA A 397 -35.57 14.86 -35.73
N LYS A 398 -35.04 15.95 -36.33
CA LYS A 398 -33.60 16.24 -36.31
C LYS A 398 -33.09 16.47 -34.88
N ALA A 399 -33.78 17.29 -34.09
CA ALA A 399 -33.40 17.54 -32.70
C ALA A 399 -33.44 16.26 -31.83
N LEU A 400 -34.48 15.43 -31.98
CA LEU A 400 -34.58 14.13 -31.31
C LEU A 400 -33.44 13.19 -31.70
N SER A 401 -33.09 13.13 -33.00
CA SER A 401 -31.98 12.29 -33.46
C SER A 401 -30.62 12.76 -32.91
N ALA A 402 -30.42 14.08 -32.79
CA ALA A 402 -29.21 14.64 -32.21
C ALA A 402 -29.11 14.34 -30.71
N LEU A 403 -30.21 14.49 -29.96
CA LEU A 403 -30.27 14.12 -28.54
C LEU A 403 -30.01 12.62 -28.34
N GLN A 404 -30.60 11.76 -29.18
CA GLN A 404 -30.37 10.30 -29.13
C GLN A 404 -28.91 9.96 -29.43
N ALA A 405 -28.30 10.60 -30.44
CA ALA A 405 -26.90 10.40 -30.76
C ALA A 405 -25.96 10.84 -29.62
N ILE A 406 -26.31 11.90 -28.87
CA ILE A 406 -25.57 12.30 -27.67
C ILE A 406 -25.77 11.29 -26.54
N TYR A 407 -26.98 10.73 -26.39
CA TYR A 407 -27.28 9.76 -25.34
C TYR A 407 -26.60 8.39 -25.55
N ASP A 408 -26.41 7.99 -26.81
CA ASP A 408 -25.78 6.71 -27.16
C ASP A 408 -24.25 6.82 -27.31
N ASP A 409 -23.70 8.04 -27.29
CA ASP A 409 -22.25 8.27 -27.33
C ASP A 409 -21.57 7.81 -26.04
N LYS A 410 -20.41 7.18 -26.15
CA LYS A 410 -19.60 6.73 -25.01
C LYS A 410 -18.92 7.91 -24.29
N SER A 411 -18.65 9.00 -25.00
CA SER A 411 -17.95 10.20 -24.51
C SER A 411 -18.64 11.49 -24.95
N PRO A 412 -19.86 11.80 -24.44
CA PRO A 412 -20.66 12.94 -24.90
C PRO A 412 -20.25 14.30 -24.30
N TYR A 413 -19.22 14.36 -23.45
CA TYR A 413 -18.91 15.50 -22.55
C TYR A 413 -18.90 16.87 -23.24
N SER A 414 -18.27 16.98 -24.41
CA SER A 414 -18.23 18.23 -25.17
C SER A 414 -19.58 18.64 -25.78
N LYS A 415 -20.42 17.65 -26.12
CA LYS A 415 -21.73 17.80 -26.78
C LYS A 415 -22.86 18.12 -25.80
N LEU A 416 -22.68 17.85 -24.50
CA LEU A 416 -23.69 18.14 -23.47
C LEU A 416 -24.08 19.63 -23.39
N ARG A 417 -23.18 20.52 -23.82
CA ARG A 417 -23.47 21.96 -23.96
C ARG A 417 -24.63 22.27 -24.92
N GLN A 418 -24.89 21.40 -25.89
CA GLN A 418 -25.95 21.58 -26.90
C GLN A 418 -27.30 21.02 -26.44
N VAL A 419 -27.33 20.21 -25.38
CA VAL A 419 -28.54 19.53 -24.91
C VAL A 419 -29.62 20.54 -24.52
N GLY A 420 -29.25 21.59 -23.77
CA GLY A 420 -30.21 22.61 -23.33
C GLY A 420 -30.95 23.26 -24.50
N SER A 421 -30.22 23.75 -25.50
CA SER A 421 -30.83 24.40 -26.67
C SER A 421 -31.68 23.44 -27.51
N LEU A 422 -31.28 22.17 -27.62
CA LEU A 422 -32.05 21.15 -28.33
C LEU A 422 -33.36 20.79 -27.59
N ILE A 423 -33.31 20.71 -26.25
CA ILE A 423 -34.51 20.49 -25.43
C ILE A 423 -35.46 21.70 -25.55
N ASP A 424 -34.96 22.92 -25.45
CA ASP A 424 -35.79 24.14 -25.59
C ASP A 424 -36.47 24.21 -26.96
N GLN A 425 -35.75 23.85 -28.03
CA GLN A 425 -36.32 23.75 -29.37
C GLN A 425 -37.47 22.72 -29.43
N LEU A 426 -37.30 21.55 -28.81
CA LEU A 426 -38.34 20.53 -28.75
C LEU A 426 -39.55 20.96 -27.91
N ILE A 427 -39.33 21.66 -26.79
CA ILE A 427 -40.40 22.22 -25.97
C ILE A 427 -41.23 23.21 -26.82
N ALA A 428 -40.56 24.11 -27.54
CA ALA A 428 -41.23 25.10 -28.38
C ALA A 428 -42.06 24.44 -29.50
N ILE A 429 -41.49 23.46 -30.21
CA ILE A 429 -42.21 22.74 -31.28
C ILE A 429 -43.38 21.93 -30.70
N ASN A 430 -43.19 21.27 -29.55
CA ASN A 430 -44.25 20.51 -28.91
C ASN A 430 -45.43 21.40 -28.49
N LEU A 431 -45.15 22.57 -27.89
CA LEU A 431 -46.18 23.54 -27.54
C LEU A 431 -46.94 24.04 -28.78
N GLN A 432 -46.24 24.36 -29.86
CA GLN A 432 -46.86 24.77 -31.12
C GLN A 432 -47.79 23.69 -31.69
N LEU A 433 -47.38 22.43 -31.68
CA LEU A 433 -48.21 21.32 -32.16
C LEU A 433 -49.46 21.12 -31.30
N VAL A 434 -49.31 21.22 -29.97
CA VAL A 434 -50.43 21.11 -29.01
C VAL A 434 -51.40 22.27 -29.20
N GLU A 435 -50.93 23.50 -29.33
CA GLU A 435 -51.77 24.68 -29.56
C GLU A 435 -52.52 24.61 -30.89
N GLN A 436 -51.86 24.21 -31.97
CA GLN A 436 -52.50 24.04 -33.28
C GLN A 436 -53.61 22.98 -33.23
N LYS A 437 -53.34 21.82 -32.62
CA LYS A 437 -54.35 20.76 -32.49
C LYS A 437 -55.48 21.14 -31.54
N ARG A 438 -55.18 21.84 -30.45
CA ARG A 438 -56.18 22.39 -29.53
C ARG A 438 -57.10 23.37 -30.23
N ALA A 439 -56.55 24.31 -31.01
CA ALA A 439 -57.35 25.26 -31.77
C ALA A 439 -58.28 24.55 -32.76
N ALA A 440 -57.75 23.60 -33.55
CA ALA A 440 -58.54 22.82 -34.49
C ALA A 440 -59.64 21.98 -33.81
N ALA A 441 -59.35 21.35 -32.66
CA ALA A 441 -60.33 20.58 -31.91
C ALA A 441 -61.42 21.48 -31.32
N LEU A 442 -61.07 22.65 -30.77
CA LEU A 442 -62.06 23.61 -30.27
C LEU A 442 -62.95 24.15 -31.39
N GLU A 443 -62.40 24.43 -32.58
CA GLU A 443 -63.18 24.79 -33.75
C GLU A 443 -64.14 23.67 -34.18
N ALA A 444 -63.67 22.42 -34.23
CA ALA A 444 -64.51 21.27 -34.55
C ALA A 444 -65.66 21.10 -33.56
N ILE A 445 -65.37 21.13 -32.24
CA ILE A 445 -66.38 21.01 -31.18
C ILE A 445 -67.37 22.18 -31.21
N ASN A 446 -66.89 23.39 -31.53
CA ASN A 446 -67.76 24.55 -31.74
C ASN A 446 -68.71 24.33 -32.92
N ALA A 447 -68.22 23.77 -34.03
CA ALA A 447 -69.01 23.51 -35.21
C ALA A 447 -70.10 22.45 -34.94
N THR A 448 -69.77 21.34 -34.28
CA THR A 448 -70.77 20.32 -33.87
C THR A 448 -71.78 20.90 -32.90
N GLN A 449 -71.34 21.63 -31.87
CA GLN A 449 -72.28 22.26 -30.93
C GLN A 449 -73.21 23.27 -31.63
N GLN A 450 -72.72 24.06 -32.58
CA GLN A 450 -73.54 25.00 -33.36
C GLN A 450 -74.53 24.28 -34.30
N GLY A 451 -74.14 23.15 -34.88
CA GLY A 451 -75.01 22.32 -35.71
C GLY A 451 -76.18 21.70 -34.93
N VAL A 452 -75.92 21.29 -33.69
CA VAL A 452 -76.91 20.68 -32.79
C VAL A 452 -77.81 21.73 -32.11
N ALA A 453 -77.30 22.94 -31.85
CA ALA A 453 -78.03 24.02 -31.18
C ALA A 453 -79.47 24.29 -31.70
N PRO A 454 -79.74 24.40 -33.01
CA PRO A 454 -81.09 24.60 -33.51
C PRO A 454 -82.02 23.40 -33.30
N LEU A 455 -81.49 22.17 -33.26
CA LEU A 455 -82.29 20.95 -33.09
C LEU A 455 -82.83 20.79 -31.65
N VAL A 456 -82.18 21.43 -30.69
CA VAL A 456 -82.48 21.36 -29.26
C VAL A 456 -83.28 22.59 -28.80
N ALA A 457 -83.49 23.59 -29.67
CA ALA A 457 -84.10 24.87 -29.31
C ALA A 457 -85.54 24.76 -28.80
N ASP A 458 -86.30 23.77 -29.30
CA ASP A 458 -87.70 23.53 -28.92
C ASP A 458 -87.85 22.57 -27.73
N LEU A 459 -86.75 22.09 -27.14
CA LEU A 459 -86.76 21.19 -25.98
C LEU A 459 -86.93 21.96 -24.66
N PRO A 460 -87.50 21.32 -23.61
CA PRO A 460 -87.50 21.85 -22.25
C PRO A 460 -86.09 22.22 -21.76
N ALA A 461 -86.00 23.26 -20.93
CA ALA A 461 -84.72 23.80 -20.45
C ALA A 461 -83.80 22.77 -19.76
N GLU A 462 -84.36 21.76 -19.11
CA GLU A 462 -83.59 20.67 -18.49
C GLU A 462 -82.92 19.77 -19.54
N LEU A 463 -83.65 19.41 -20.61
CA LEU A 463 -83.16 18.60 -21.72
C LEU A 463 -82.18 19.38 -22.61
N GLN A 464 -82.41 20.69 -22.79
CA GLN A 464 -81.47 21.56 -23.48
C GLN A 464 -80.13 21.66 -22.75
N ASN A 465 -80.16 21.83 -21.42
CA ASN A 465 -78.94 21.80 -20.61
C ASN A 465 -78.26 20.43 -20.64
N GLN A 466 -79.03 19.33 -20.63
CA GLN A 466 -78.48 17.98 -20.73
C GLN A 466 -77.76 17.75 -22.07
N ALA A 467 -78.28 18.30 -23.16
CA ALA A 467 -77.69 18.20 -24.49
C ALA A 467 -76.46 19.11 -24.68
N MET A 468 -76.49 20.34 -24.14
CA MET A 468 -75.46 21.35 -24.46
C MET A 468 -74.29 21.40 -23.47
N ARG A 469 -74.48 20.96 -22.21
CA ARG A 469 -73.45 20.98 -21.16
C ARG A 469 -72.23 20.08 -21.47
N PRO A 470 -72.37 18.87 -22.04
CA PRO A 470 -71.24 18.02 -22.40
C PRO A 470 -70.24 18.71 -23.33
N PHE A 471 -70.71 19.43 -24.36
CA PHE A 471 -69.84 20.18 -25.27
C PHE A 471 -69.01 21.27 -24.58
N ASN A 472 -69.60 21.97 -23.60
CA ASN A 472 -68.86 22.99 -22.83
C ASN A 472 -67.78 22.35 -21.94
N LEU A 473 -68.06 21.19 -21.34
CA LEU A 473 -67.08 20.42 -20.56
C LEU A 473 -65.97 19.86 -21.44
N LEU A 474 -66.28 19.39 -22.66
CA LEU A 474 -65.29 18.93 -23.62
C LEU A 474 -64.35 20.06 -24.04
N LYS A 475 -64.86 21.27 -24.30
CA LYS A 475 -64.02 22.44 -24.58
C LYS A 475 -63.09 22.79 -23.43
N GLU A 476 -63.59 22.74 -22.20
CA GLU A 476 -62.77 22.98 -21.01
C GLU A 476 -61.66 21.92 -20.89
N ARG A 477 -61.97 20.64 -21.08
CA ARG A 477 -60.99 19.54 -21.08
C ARG A 477 -59.95 19.68 -22.18
N VAL A 478 -60.37 20.02 -23.42
CA VAL A 478 -59.46 20.26 -24.55
C VAL A 478 -58.53 21.45 -24.26
N SER A 479 -59.04 22.51 -23.62
CA SER A 479 -58.24 23.68 -23.25
C SER A 479 -57.17 23.38 -22.19
N ASN A 480 -57.34 22.34 -21.39
CA ASN A 480 -56.40 21.95 -20.33
C ASN A 480 -55.48 20.78 -20.74
N SER A 481 -55.78 20.06 -21.82
CA SER A 481 -54.98 18.90 -22.24
C SER A 481 -53.65 19.30 -22.89
N LEU A 482 -52.57 18.60 -22.50
CA LEU A 482 -51.21 18.76 -23.05
C LEU A 482 -50.82 17.59 -23.98
N SER A 483 -51.68 16.58 -24.10
CA SER A 483 -51.45 15.37 -24.89
C SER A 483 -52.20 15.46 -26.21
N LEU A 484 -51.49 15.29 -27.32
CA LEU A 484 -52.11 15.31 -28.65
C LEU A 484 -53.11 14.17 -28.84
N HIS A 485 -52.84 13.00 -28.25
CA HIS A 485 -53.75 11.86 -28.31
C HIS A 485 -55.05 12.13 -27.53
N GLU A 486 -54.94 12.74 -26.35
CA GLU A 486 -56.10 13.10 -25.55
C GLU A 486 -56.96 14.16 -26.25
N ILE A 487 -56.33 15.18 -26.89
CA ILE A 487 -57.06 16.18 -27.68
C ILE A 487 -57.85 15.53 -28.82
N VAL A 488 -57.25 14.58 -29.55
CA VAL A 488 -57.93 13.85 -30.64
C VAL A 488 -59.07 12.99 -30.09
N SER A 489 -58.86 12.30 -28.98
CA SER A 489 -59.91 11.49 -28.33
C SER A 489 -61.09 12.35 -27.86
N LEU A 490 -60.82 13.53 -27.29
CA LEU A 490 -61.85 14.46 -26.84
C LEU A 490 -62.64 15.07 -28.02
N GLN A 491 -61.98 15.24 -29.17
CA GLN A 491 -62.66 15.66 -30.38
C GLN A 491 -63.63 14.58 -30.86
N GLN A 492 -63.22 13.30 -30.87
CA GLN A 492 -64.10 12.18 -31.21
C GLN A 492 -65.26 12.02 -30.21
N GLU A 493 -65.00 12.24 -28.91
CA GLU A 493 -66.05 12.24 -27.88
C GLU A 493 -67.13 13.30 -28.16
N ALA A 494 -66.80 14.39 -28.86
CA ALA A 494 -67.80 15.39 -29.26
C ALA A 494 -68.72 14.89 -30.38
N ASP A 495 -68.23 14.06 -31.30
CA ASP A 495 -69.03 13.42 -32.34
C ASP A 495 -70.00 12.40 -31.67
N ASP A 496 -69.53 11.64 -30.68
CA ASP A 496 -70.37 10.72 -29.89
C ASP A 496 -71.45 11.47 -29.07
N GLU A 497 -71.14 12.66 -28.55
CA GLU A 497 -72.13 13.50 -27.86
C GLU A 497 -73.19 14.05 -28.81
N GLU A 498 -72.85 14.38 -30.07
CA GLU A 498 -73.84 14.75 -31.08
C GLU A 498 -74.86 13.62 -31.30
N ASP A 499 -74.39 12.37 -31.44
CA ASP A 499 -75.26 11.20 -31.58
C ASP A 499 -76.20 11.03 -30.37
N LYS A 500 -75.69 11.23 -29.15
CA LYS A 500 -76.51 11.17 -27.93
C LYS A 500 -77.58 12.25 -27.89
N VAL A 501 -77.27 13.46 -28.39
CA VAL A 501 -78.27 14.53 -28.48
C VAL A 501 -79.35 14.17 -29.49
N LEU A 502 -78.98 13.61 -30.65
CA LEU A 502 -79.95 13.13 -31.64
C LEU A 502 -80.84 12.03 -31.06
N GLU A 503 -80.29 11.08 -30.31
CA GLU A 503 -81.09 10.08 -29.59
C GLU A 503 -82.06 10.72 -28.58
N LEU A 504 -81.61 11.73 -27.84
CA LEU A 504 -82.44 12.43 -26.84
C LEU A 504 -83.61 13.14 -27.52
N ILE A 505 -83.37 13.81 -28.66
CA ILE A 505 -84.41 14.45 -29.47
C ILE A 505 -85.41 13.41 -29.98
N ASN A 506 -84.93 12.27 -30.49
CA ASN A 506 -85.77 11.19 -30.99
C ASN A 506 -86.65 10.57 -29.89
N ARG A 507 -86.12 10.39 -28.68
CA ARG A 507 -86.90 9.89 -27.53
C ARG A 507 -87.97 10.90 -27.11
N TYR A 508 -87.60 12.18 -27.01
CA TYR A 508 -88.55 13.23 -26.63
C TYR A 508 -89.69 13.40 -27.65
N SER A 509 -89.36 13.38 -28.94
CA SER A 509 -90.38 13.47 -30.00
C SER A 509 -91.32 12.25 -30.00
N ALA A 510 -90.82 11.05 -29.77
CA ALA A 510 -91.64 9.84 -29.61
C ALA A 510 -92.55 9.92 -28.36
N GLU A 511 -92.05 10.42 -27.23
CA GLU A 511 -92.86 10.64 -26.02
C GLU A 511 -93.95 11.70 -26.24
N LEU A 512 -93.64 12.77 -26.98
CA LEU A 512 -94.60 13.81 -27.32
C LEU A 512 -95.72 13.26 -28.21
N GLN A 513 -95.37 12.47 -29.23
CA GLN A 513 -96.33 11.79 -30.10
C GLN A 513 -97.20 10.80 -29.30
N ALA A 514 -96.60 9.97 -28.43
CA ALA A 514 -97.34 9.04 -27.59
C ALA A 514 -98.30 9.76 -26.62
N ARG A 515 -97.90 10.92 -26.06
CA ARG A 515 -98.79 11.76 -25.24
C ARG A 515 -99.95 12.33 -26.04
N LEU A 516 -99.68 12.85 -27.24
CA LEU A 516 -100.73 13.36 -28.13
C LEU A 516 -101.70 12.26 -28.56
N GLU A 517 -101.21 11.06 -28.88
CA GLU A 517 -102.04 9.89 -29.20
C GLU A 517 -102.86 9.42 -27.99
N ALA A 518 -102.27 9.39 -26.79
CA ALA A 518 -102.96 9.04 -25.55
C ALA A 518 -104.03 10.08 -25.17
N GLU A 519 -103.77 11.37 -25.36
CA GLU A 519 -104.75 12.44 -25.17
C GLU A 519 -105.88 12.36 -26.21
N GLN A 520 -105.58 12.09 -27.48
CA GLN A 520 -106.59 11.86 -28.51
C GLN A 520 -107.43 10.60 -28.21
N ALA A 521 -106.80 9.52 -27.75
CA ALA A 521 -107.50 8.29 -27.34
C ALA A 521 -108.36 8.51 -26.09
N ALA A 522 -107.88 9.28 -25.11
CA ALA A 522 -108.62 9.67 -23.92
C ALA A 522 -109.79 10.62 -24.24
N ALA A 523 -109.61 11.56 -25.16
CA ALA A 523 -110.67 12.43 -25.68
C ALA A 523 -111.74 11.63 -26.44
N ARG A 524 -111.32 10.66 -27.27
CA ARG A 524 -112.24 9.71 -27.93
C ARG A 524 -113.01 8.84 -26.93
N LYS A 525 -112.38 8.39 -25.84
CA LYS A 525 -113.05 7.65 -24.76
C LYS A 525 -114.02 8.51 -23.95
N LYS A 526 -113.65 9.75 -23.59
CA LYS A 526 -114.56 10.71 -22.92
C LYS A 526 -115.75 11.13 -23.78
N ALA A 527 -115.61 11.14 -25.10
CA ALA A 527 -116.73 11.40 -26.02
C ALA A 527 -117.65 10.18 -26.23
N ALA A 528 -117.26 8.99 -25.76
CA ALA A 528 -117.99 7.73 -25.93
C ALA A 528 -118.66 7.20 -24.65
N GLU A 529 -118.51 7.87 -23.50
CA GLU A 529 -119.29 7.58 -22.29
C GLU A 529 -120.63 8.36 -22.32
N PRO A 530 -121.80 7.68 -22.28
CA PRO A 530 -123.09 8.35 -22.13
C PRO A 530 -123.30 8.84 -20.67
N PRO A 531 -124.19 9.83 -20.45
CA PRO A 531 -124.37 10.50 -19.16
C PRO A 531 -124.88 9.61 -18.02
#